data_AF-A0A3D4X7F9-F1
#
_entry.id   AF-A0A3D4X7F9-F1
#
_cell.length_a   1.000
_cell.length_b   1.000
_cell.length_c   1.000
_cell.angle_alpha   90.00
_cell.angle_beta   90.00
_cell.angle_gamma   90.00
#
_symmetry.space_group_name_H-M   'P 1'
#
loop_
_entity.id
_entity.type
_entity.pdbx_description
1 polymer ?
#
loop_
_entity_poly.entity_id
_entity_poly.type
_entity_poly.pdbx_seq_one_letter_code
_entity_poly.pdbx_strand_id
1 'polypeptide(L)'
;MAFMDNMKNRFSQASQSTVQKAKDLSELARLNGTISDTENRISELYGKIGYDVYCAYRDRPLPEVAGLIGQVTELHQSIEACRAQIKAINAANSCPNCGAKIRQGMAFCSGCGYKLPVVEQPAPSAQAAFCTNCGAPITPGSLFCTSCGKKIE
;
A
#
# COMPACT_ATOMS: atom_id res chain seq x y z
N MET A 1 15.26 -68.01 42.58
CA MET A 1 14.99 -67.30 41.30
C MET A 1 13.65 -66.58 41.39
N ALA A 2 13.55 -65.45 42.12
CA ALA A 2 12.27 -64.75 42.32
C ALA A 2 12.37 -63.21 42.18
N PHE A 3 13.55 -62.69 41.79
CA PHE A 3 13.77 -61.26 41.63
C PHE A 3 13.60 -60.79 40.17
N MET A 4 13.71 -61.71 39.20
CA MET A 4 13.65 -61.39 37.77
C MET A 4 12.20 -61.36 37.22
N ASP A 5 11.25 -62.07 37.84
CA ASP A 5 9.83 -62.09 37.41
C ASP A 5 9.04 -60.85 37.81
N ASN A 6 9.33 -60.26 38.98
CA ASN A 6 8.67 -59.01 39.39
C ASN A 6 9.14 -57.79 38.57
N MET A 7 10.34 -57.86 37.99
CA MET A 7 10.86 -56.81 37.10
C MET A 7 10.22 -56.89 35.70
N LYS A 8 9.95 -58.10 35.19
CA LYS A 8 9.32 -58.34 33.87
C LYS A 8 7.86 -57.86 33.81
N ASN A 9 7.10 -58.01 34.90
CA ASN A 9 5.69 -57.62 34.95
C ASN A 9 5.46 -56.11 35.17
N ARG A 10 6.43 -55.39 35.73
CA ARG A 10 6.40 -53.91 35.75
C ARG A 10 6.96 -53.31 34.45
N PHE A 11 7.86 -54.01 33.78
CA PHE A 11 8.36 -53.62 32.46
C PHE A 11 7.28 -53.71 31.37
N SER A 12 6.36 -54.68 31.45
CA SER A 12 5.24 -54.82 30.48
C SER A 12 4.15 -53.74 30.64
N GLN A 13 3.90 -53.24 31.86
CA GLN A 13 2.96 -52.14 32.10
C GLN A 13 3.56 -50.75 31.77
N ALA A 14 4.88 -50.59 31.91
CA ALA A 14 5.61 -49.40 31.47
C ALA A 14 5.79 -49.32 29.94
N SER A 15 5.82 -50.46 29.23
CA SER A 15 5.93 -50.48 27.76
C SER A 15 4.60 -50.25 27.04
N GLN A 16 3.49 -50.81 27.52
CA GLN A 16 2.16 -50.63 26.90
C GLN A 16 1.60 -49.20 27.05
N SER A 17 1.84 -48.55 28.20
CA SER A 17 1.40 -47.17 28.43
C SER A 17 2.17 -46.14 27.57
N THR A 18 3.38 -46.47 27.12
CA THR A 18 4.17 -45.62 26.21
C THR A 18 3.63 -45.65 24.78
N VAL A 19 3.17 -46.83 24.30
CA VAL A 19 2.56 -46.97 22.96
C VAL A 19 1.18 -46.32 22.89
N GLN A 20 0.35 -46.47 23.94
CA GLN A 20 -0.96 -45.83 23.96
C GLN A 20 -0.84 -44.31 23.99
N LYS A 21 0.06 -43.75 24.82
CA LYS A 21 0.34 -42.31 24.83
C LYS A 21 0.81 -41.78 23.48
N ALA A 22 1.61 -42.55 22.74
CA ALA A 22 2.03 -42.15 21.39
C ALA A 22 0.84 -42.07 20.40
N LYS A 23 -0.12 -43.00 20.49
CA LYS A 23 -1.36 -42.95 19.69
C LYS A 23 -2.22 -41.73 20.07
N ASP A 24 -2.40 -41.50 21.36
CA ASP A 24 -3.20 -40.38 21.87
C ASP A 24 -2.60 -39.02 21.43
N LEU A 25 -1.27 -38.89 21.44
CA LEU A 25 -0.58 -37.68 20.94
C LEU A 25 -0.76 -37.48 19.43
N SER A 26 -0.72 -38.56 18.64
CA SER A 26 -0.98 -38.49 17.20
C SER A 26 -2.44 -38.10 16.91
N GLU A 27 -3.39 -38.63 17.70
CA GLU A 27 -4.79 -38.29 17.55
C GLU A 27 -5.06 -36.84 17.96
N LEU A 28 -4.46 -36.36 19.05
CA LEU A 28 -4.53 -34.97 19.47
C LEU A 28 -3.95 -34.02 18.42
N ALA A 29 -2.81 -34.36 17.81
CA ALA A 29 -2.23 -33.58 16.71
C ALA A 29 -3.17 -33.51 15.50
N ARG A 30 -3.78 -34.65 15.11
CA ARG A 30 -4.74 -34.72 14.00
C ARG A 30 -5.99 -33.90 14.30
N LEU A 31 -6.55 -34.02 15.50
CA LEU A 31 -7.75 -33.29 15.92
C LEU A 31 -7.48 -31.78 15.96
N ASN A 32 -6.35 -31.34 16.53
CA ASN A 32 -5.97 -29.93 16.53
C ASN A 32 -5.76 -29.38 15.13
N GLY A 33 -5.15 -30.17 14.22
CA GLY A 33 -5.07 -29.81 12.81
C GLY A 33 -6.45 -29.62 12.18
N THR A 34 -7.36 -30.57 12.42
CA THR A 34 -8.75 -30.49 11.93
C THR A 34 -9.48 -29.27 12.48
N ILE A 35 -9.29 -28.94 13.75
CA ILE A 35 -9.86 -27.75 14.39
C ILE A 35 -9.34 -26.50 13.68
N SER A 36 -8.01 -26.37 13.58
CA SER A 36 -7.37 -25.22 12.92
C SER A 36 -7.84 -25.05 11.48
N ASP A 37 -7.91 -26.14 10.70
CA ASP A 37 -8.38 -26.10 9.31
C ASP A 37 -9.85 -25.67 9.21
N THR A 38 -10.68 -26.17 10.13
CA THR A 38 -12.11 -25.83 10.17
C THR A 38 -12.31 -24.38 10.59
N GLU A 39 -11.58 -23.89 11.59
CA GLU A 39 -11.60 -22.49 12.03
C GLU A 39 -11.21 -21.54 10.91
N ASN A 40 -10.13 -21.84 10.18
CA ASN A 40 -9.71 -21.08 9.00
C ASN A 40 -10.83 -21.03 7.95
N ARG A 41 -11.45 -22.19 7.66
CA ARG A 41 -12.54 -22.26 6.68
C ARG A 41 -13.80 -21.52 7.13
N ILE A 42 -14.11 -21.52 8.42
CA ILE A 42 -15.18 -20.70 9.00
C ILE A 42 -14.87 -19.22 8.80
N SER A 43 -13.63 -18.79 9.08
CA SER A 43 -13.21 -17.39 8.87
C SER A 43 -13.32 -16.96 7.41
N GLU A 44 -12.89 -17.80 6.46
CA GLU A 44 -13.08 -17.57 5.03
C GLU A 44 -14.55 -17.42 4.65
N LEU A 45 -15.42 -18.29 5.18
CA LEU A 45 -16.87 -18.22 4.94
C LEU A 45 -17.49 -16.96 5.54
N TYR A 46 -17.11 -16.56 6.75
CA TYR A 46 -17.55 -15.28 7.32
C TYR A 46 -17.11 -14.09 6.47
N GLY A 47 -15.87 -14.10 5.96
CA GLY A 47 -15.39 -13.08 5.04
C GLY A 47 -16.22 -13.04 3.75
N LYS A 48 -16.52 -14.19 3.16
CA LYS A 48 -17.34 -14.29 1.95
C LYS A 48 -18.78 -13.83 2.18
N ILE A 49 -19.42 -14.29 3.25
CA ILE A 49 -20.78 -13.87 3.63
C ILE A 49 -20.80 -12.35 3.86
N GLY A 50 -19.83 -11.82 4.61
CA GLY A 50 -19.71 -10.38 4.85
C GLY A 50 -19.53 -9.59 3.56
N TYR A 51 -18.73 -10.09 2.62
CA TYR A 51 -18.56 -9.48 1.30
C TYR A 51 -19.85 -9.49 0.48
N ASP A 52 -20.55 -10.63 0.40
CA ASP A 52 -21.79 -10.76 -0.36
C ASP A 52 -22.89 -9.86 0.22
N VAL A 53 -23.00 -9.79 1.55
CA VAL A 53 -23.91 -8.88 2.26
C VAL A 53 -23.52 -7.43 2.04
N TYR A 54 -22.24 -7.09 2.14
CA TYR A 54 -21.75 -5.74 1.83
C TYR A 54 -22.15 -5.34 0.41
N CYS A 55 -21.90 -6.19 -0.59
CA CYS A 55 -22.27 -5.92 -1.98
C CYS A 55 -23.78 -5.71 -2.16
N ALA A 56 -24.61 -6.51 -1.48
CA ALA A 56 -26.06 -6.40 -1.57
C ALA A 56 -26.64 -5.16 -0.87
N TYR A 57 -26.01 -4.69 0.22
CA TYR A 57 -26.54 -3.64 1.08
C TYR A 57 -25.72 -2.35 1.11
N ARG A 58 -24.66 -2.21 0.30
CA ARG A 58 -23.81 -1.01 0.28
C ARG A 58 -24.58 0.30 0.06
N ASP A 59 -25.63 0.26 -0.75
CA ASP A 59 -26.41 1.45 -1.12
C ASP A 59 -27.50 1.79 -0.07
N ARG A 60 -27.89 0.80 0.75
CA ARG A 60 -28.87 0.94 1.84
C ARG A 60 -28.45 0.07 3.03
N PRO A 61 -27.43 0.51 3.78
CA PRO A 61 -26.84 -0.30 4.82
C PRO A 61 -27.79 -0.45 6.01
N LEU A 62 -27.73 -1.60 6.68
CA LEU A 62 -28.34 -1.77 8.00
C LEU A 62 -27.70 -0.76 8.98
N PRO A 63 -28.48 -0.11 9.86
CA PRO A 63 -27.97 0.93 10.76
C PRO A 63 -26.80 0.45 11.63
N GLU A 64 -26.82 -0.81 12.06
CA GLU A 64 -25.82 -1.45 12.92
C GLU A 64 -24.43 -1.52 12.27
N VAL A 65 -24.37 -1.66 10.94
CA VAL A 65 -23.11 -1.80 10.18
C VAL A 65 -22.79 -0.58 9.34
N ALA A 66 -23.65 0.46 9.35
CA ALA A 66 -23.46 1.67 8.57
C ALA A 66 -22.11 2.35 8.85
N GLY A 67 -21.68 2.37 10.13
CA GLY A 67 -20.38 2.90 10.51
C GLY A 67 -19.19 2.09 9.96
N LEU A 68 -19.31 0.77 9.92
CA LEU A 68 -18.27 -0.11 9.34
C LEU A 68 -18.19 0.06 7.82
N ILE A 69 -19.34 0.18 7.15
CA ILE A 69 -19.42 0.46 5.71
C ILE A 69 -18.81 1.82 5.37
N GLY A 70 -19.02 2.83 6.23
CA GLY A 70 -18.34 4.12 6.13
C GLY A 70 -16.81 3.99 6.13
N GLN A 71 -16.26 3.25 7.11
CA GLN A 71 -14.81 3.00 7.18
C GLN A 71 -14.26 2.28 5.93
N VAL A 72 -14.99 1.27 5.42
CA VAL A 72 -14.60 0.59 4.17
C VAL A 72 -14.59 1.56 2.99
N THR A 73 -15.55 2.47 2.94
CA THR A 73 -15.64 3.49 1.89
C THR A 73 -14.45 4.46 1.95
N GLU A 74 -14.07 4.93 3.14
CA GLU A 74 -12.90 5.79 3.35
C GLU A 74 -11.59 5.10 2.93
N LEU A 75 -11.45 3.81 3.24
CA LEU A 75 -10.30 3.01 2.81
C LEU A 75 -10.25 2.86 1.29
N HIS A 76 -11.39 2.61 0.63
CA HIS A 76 -11.44 2.56 -0.84
C HIS A 76 -11.03 3.90 -1.48
N GLN A 77 -11.52 5.03 -0.94
CA GLN A 77 -11.12 6.36 -1.41
C GLN A 77 -9.61 6.61 -1.22
N SER A 78 -9.05 6.17 -0.09
CA SER A 78 -7.61 6.25 0.16
C SER A 78 -6.81 5.44 -0.85
N ILE A 79 -7.26 4.22 -1.17
CA ILE A 79 -6.65 3.38 -2.20
C ILE A 79 -6.71 4.04 -3.58
N GLU A 80 -7.85 4.64 -3.94
CA GLU A 80 -8.00 5.35 -5.21
C GLU A 80 -7.08 6.58 -5.30
N ALA A 81 -6.96 7.35 -4.21
CA ALA A 81 -6.04 8.47 -4.13
C ALA A 81 -4.58 8.01 -4.31
N CYS A 82 -4.16 6.95 -3.62
CA CYS A 82 -2.83 6.37 -3.79
C CYS A 82 -2.59 5.88 -5.23
N ARG A 83 -3.58 5.20 -5.84
CA ARG A 83 -3.49 4.75 -7.23
C ARG A 83 -3.36 5.92 -8.21
N ALA A 84 -4.07 7.01 -7.98
CA ALA A 84 -3.97 8.23 -8.80
C ALA A 84 -2.57 8.86 -8.70
N GLN A 85 -2.00 8.93 -7.49
CA GLN A 85 -0.63 9.41 -7.29
C GLN A 85 0.40 8.53 -8.02
N ILE A 86 0.29 7.20 -7.91
CA ILE A 86 1.16 6.26 -8.65
C ILE A 86 1.04 6.50 -10.16
N LYS A 87 -0.18 6.68 -10.67
CA LYS A 87 -0.41 6.96 -12.09
C LYS A 87 0.23 8.28 -12.52
N ALA A 88 0.15 9.33 -11.70
CA ALA A 88 0.78 10.62 -11.99
C ALA A 88 2.32 10.52 -12.02
N ILE A 89 2.92 9.82 -11.05
CA ILE A 89 4.37 9.56 -11.01
C ILE A 89 4.82 8.78 -12.24
N ASN A 90 4.05 7.76 -12.65
CA ASN A 90 4.37 6.95 -13.81
C ASN A 90 4.16 7.72 -15.13
N ALA A 91 3.12 8.54 -15.24
CA ALA A 91 2.87 9.36 -16.43
C ALA A 91 3.97 10.42 -16.61
N ALA A 92 4.47 11.02 -15.52
CA ALA A 92 5.63 11.91 -15.56
C ALA A 92 6.91 11.21 -16.04
N ASN A 93 6.97 9.88 -15.90
CA ASN A 93 8.13 9.06 -16.22
C ASN A 93 7.84 8.01 -17.31
N SER A 94 6.88 8.21 -18.20
CA SER A 94 6.56 7.24 -19.26
C SER A 94 6.24 7.92 -20.59
N CYS A 95 6.67 7.30 -21.69
CA CYS A 95 6.50 7.86 -23.03
C CYS A 95 5.04 7.82 -23.46
N PRO A 96 4.46 8.95 -23.93
CA PRO A 96 3.08 8.95 -24.41
C PRO A 96 2.89 8.15 -25.69
N ASN A 97 3.97 7.91 -26.46
CA ASN A 97 3.89 7.18 -27.74
C ASN A 97 4.11 5.66 -27.59
N CYS A 98 5.08 5.22 -26.76
CA CYS A 98 5.43 3.80 -26.66
C CYS A 98 5.38 3.22 -25.24
N GLY A 99 5.07 4.03 -24.21
CA GLY A 99 5.02 3.57 -22.81
C GLY A 99 6.37 3.31 -22.15
N ALA A 100 7.50 3.50 -22.84
CA ALA A 100 8.83 3.32 -22.25
C ALA A 100 9.07 4.31 -21.11
N LYS A 101 9.73 3.86 -20.02
CA LYS A 101 10.08 4.74 -18.90
C LYS A 101 11.03 5.86 -19.33
N ILE A 102 10.73 7.08 -18.92
CA ILE A 102 11.45 8.31 -19.23
C ILE A 102 11.94 8.92 -17.93
N ARG A 103 13.18 9.43 -17.94
CA ARG A 103 13.71 10.31 -16.89
C ARG A 103 13.36 11.77 -17.22
N GLN A 104 13.07 12.55 -16.18
CA GLN A 104 12.83 13.99 -16.30
C GLN A 104 13.99 14.68 -17.04
N GLY A 105 13.67 15.59 -17.98
CA GLY A 105 14.65 16.34 -18.77
C GLY A 105 15.10 15.70 -20.09
N MET A 106 14.61 14.50 -20.46
CA MET A 106 14.91 13.94 -21.80
C MET A 106 14.10 14.61 -22.89
N ALA A 107 14.77 15.06 -23.96
CA ALA A 107 14.12 15.65 -25.14
C ALA A 107 13.50 14.61 -26.09
N PHE A 108 13.96 13.35 -26.03
CA PHE A 108 13.50 12.26 -26.89
C PHE A 108 13.38 10.95 -26.10
N CYS A 109 12.43 10.11 -26.49
CA CYS A 109 12.26 8.78 -25.90
C CYS A 109 13.35 7.82 -26.38
N SER A 110 14.08 7.21 -25.44
CA SER A 110 15.11 6.21 -25.74
C SER A 110 14.60 4.91 -26.35
N GLY A 111 13.30 4.59 -26.19
CA GLY A 111 12.69 3.36 -26.72
C GLY A 111 12.09 3.49 -28.12
N CYS A 112 11.57 4.66 -28.51
CA CYS A 112 10.88 4.84 -29.79
C CYS A 112 11.27 6.09 -30.57
N GLY A 113 12.16 6.95 -30.05
CA GLY A 113 12.58 8.19 -30.70
C GLY A 113 11.56 9.33 -30.66
N TYR A 114 10.38 9.15 -30.04
CA TYR A 114 9.36 10.19 -29.94
C TYR A 114 9.90 11.42 -29.19
N LYS A 115 9.71 12.62 -29.75
CA LYS A 115 10.12 13.89 -29.13
C LYS A 115 9.23 14.18 -27.93
N LEU A 116 9.81 14.24 -26.75
CA LEU A 116 9.09 14.40 -25.51
C LEU A 116 8.77 15.88 -25.27
N PRO A 117 7.57 16.20 -24.77
CA PRO A 117 7.29 17.55 -24.31
C PRO A 117 8.20 17.82 -23.12
N VAL A 118 9.18 18.72 -23.31
CA VAL A 118 10.02 19.22 -22.23
C VAL A 118 9.09 19.98 -21.30
N VAL A 119 8.72 19.37 -20.18
CA VAL A 119 8.07 20.08 -19.09
C VAL A 119 9.18 20.90 -18.46
N GLU A 120 9.33 22.15 -18.91
CA GLU A 120 10.20 23.11 -18.24
C GLU A 120 9.73 23.19 -16.79
N GLN A 121 10.55 22.66 -15.87
CA GLN A 121 10.42 23.03 -14.47
C GLN A 121 10.44 24.55 -14.44
N PRO A 122 9.45 25.21 -13.82
CA PRO A 122 9.54 26.65 -13.64
C PRO A 122 10.80 26.89 -12.82
N ALA A 123 11.83 27.44 -13.48
CA ALA A 123 12.99 27.98 -12.82
C ALA A 123 12.49 28.92 -11.72
N PRO A 124 13.11 28.94 -10.52
CA PRO A 124 12.66 29.79 -9.43
C PRO A 124 12.52 31.21 -9.97
N SER A 125 11.27 31.69 -10.03
CA SER A 125 10.93 32.99 -10.60
C SER A 125 11.74 34.04 -9.84
N ALA A 126 12.76 34.58 -10.49
CA ALA A 126 13.45 35.76 -10.01
C ALA A 126 12.36 36.82 -9.79
N GLN A 127 12.18 37.20 -8.53
CA GLN A 127 11.16 38.16 -8.11
C GLN A 127 11.39 39.44 -8.89
N ALA A 128 10.47 39.77 -9.80
CA ALA A 128 10.50 41.05 -10.48
C ALA A 128 10.28 42.14 -9.42
N ALA A 129 11.32 42.91 -9.11
CA ALA A 129 11.21 44.09 -8.27
C ALA A 129 10.47 45.17 -9.07
N PHE A 130 9.52 45.89 -8.46
CA PHE A 130 8.82 47.00 -9.09
C PHE A 130 9.31 48.33 -8.53
N CYS A 131 9.39 49.35 -9.38
CA CYS A 131 9.82 50.68 -8.98
C CYS A 131 8.82 51.34 -8.05
N THR A 132 9.26 51.69 -6.85
CA THR A 132 8.45 52.35 -5.81
C THR A 132 7.92 53.73 -6.23
N ASN A 133 8.49 54.34 -7.28
CA ASN A 133 8.10 55.67 -7.75
C ASN A 133 7.12 55.67 -8.92
N CYS A 134 7.20 54.68 -9.82
CA CYS A 134 6.41 54.67 -11.05
C CYS A 134 5.72 53.34 -11.34
N GLY A 135 5.97 52.30 -10.53
CA GLY A 135 5.40 50.96 -10.70
C GLY A 135 6.00 50.14 -11.83
N ALA A 136 6.98 50.66 -12.59
CA ALA A 136 7.60 49.93 -13.68
C ALA A 136 8.46 48.74 -13.18
N PRO A 137 8.49 47.60 -13.90
CA PRO A 137 9.32 46.45 -13.53
C PRO A 137 10.80 46.79 -13.66
N ILE A 138 11.58 46.39 -12.65
CA ILE A 138 13.01 46.63 -12.53
C ILE A 138 13.75 45.32 -12.80
N THR A 139 14.74 45.38 -13.67
CA THR A 139 15.64 44.26 -13.93
C THR A 139 16.63 44.09 -12.77
N PRO A 140 16.87 42.87 -12.26
CA PRO A 140 17.83 42.63 -11.18
C PRO A 140 19.22 43.19 -11.54
N GLY A 141 19.77 44.06 -10.69
CA GLY A 141 21.08 44.68 -10.88
C GLY A 141 21.08 46.08 -11.54
N SER A 142 19.91 46.70 -11.76
CA SER A 142 19.84 48.07 -12.26
C SER A 142 19.87 49.11 -11.12
N LEU A 143 20.81 50.06 -11.20
CA LEU A 143 20.98 51.16 -10.23
C LEU A 143 19.93 52.27 -10.37
N PHE A 144 19.24 52.33 -11.51
CA PHE A 144 18.26 53.36 -11.85
C PHE A 144 17.07 52.75 -12.58
N CYS A 145 15.88 53.30 -12.35
CA CYS A 145 14.67 52.91 -13.06
C CYS A 145 14.75 53.35 -14.52
N THR A 146 14.64 52.40 -15.44
CA THR A 146 14.64 52.66 -16.89
C THR A 146 13.42 53.46 -17.37
N SER A 147 12.34 53.50 -16.59
CA SER A 147 11.09 54.18 -16.98
C SER A 147 10.93 55.58 -16.38
N CYS A 148 11.43 55.83 -15.17
CA CYS A 148 11.28 57.14 -14.51
C CYS A 148 12.60 57.80 -14.10
N GLY A 149 13.75 57.18 -14.37
CA GLY A 149 15.08 57.73 -14.08
C GLY A 149 15.46 57.78 -12.59
N LYS A 150 14.57 57.38 -11.68
CA LYS A 150 14.84 57.41 -10.23
C LYS A 150 15.85 56.33 -9.85
N LYS A 151 16.84 56.69 -9.03
CA LYS A 151 17.80 55.74 -8.45
C LYS A 151 17.05 54.71 -7.60
N ILE A 152 17.39 53.45 -7.79
CA ILE A 152 16.82 52.33 -7.05
C ILE A 152 17.92 51.85 -6.12
N GLU A 153 17.68 51.97 -4.82
CA GLU A 153 18.55 51.44 -3.77
C GLU A 153 18.17 50.01 -3.42
#